data_AF-A0A661M1T4-F1
#
_entry.id   AF-A0A661M1T4-F1
#
_cell.length_a   1.000
_cell.length_b   1.000
_cell.length_c   1.000
_cell.angle_alpha   90.00
_cell.angle_beta   90.00
_cell.angle_gamma   90.00
#
_symmetry.space_group_name_H-M   'P 1'
#
loop_
_entity.id
_entity.type
_entity.pdbx_description
1 polymer ?
#
loop_
_entity_poly.entity_id
_entity_poly.type
_entity_poly.pdbx_seq_one_letter_code
_entity_poly.pdbx_strand_id
1 'polypeptide(L)' 'MTKILLADDSAFMRKILTNILAKAGYTDIIEAEDGEETV' A
#
# COMPACT_ATOMS: atom_id res chain seq x y z
N MET A 1 2.83 -13.48 9.02
CA MET A 1 2.73 -12.83 7.70
C MET A 1 1.97 -11.54 7.93
N THR A 2 2.58 -10.39 7.64
CA THR A 2 2.00 -9.08 7.95
C THR A 2 1.39 -8.52 6.68
N LYS A 3 0.07 -8.38 6.66
CA LYS A 3 -0.68 -7.76 5.57
C LYS A 3 -0.83 -6.26 5.86
N ILE A 4 -0.47 -5.43 4.89
CA ILE A 4 -0.48 -3.96 5.01
C ILE A 4 -1.45 -3.41 3.97
N LEU A 5 -2.46 -2.66 4.41
CA LEU A 5 -3.32 -1.87 3.53
C LEU A 5 -2.79 -0.43 3.46
N LEU A 6 -2.62 0.06 2.25
CA LEU A 6 -2.07 1.37 1.96
C LEU A 6 -3.13 2.20 1.22
N ALA A 7 -3.90 2.96 2.00
CA ALA A 7 -4.96 3.82 1.50
C ALA A 7 -4.44 5.26 1.39
N ASP A 8 -4.38 5.79 0.16
CA ASP A 8 -3.95 7.16 -0.15
C ASP A 8 -4.57 7.56 -1.50
N ASP A 9 -5.10 8.78 -1.62
CA ASP A 9 -5.76 9.28 -2.82
C ASP A 9 -4.79 9.58 -3.98
N SER A 10 -3.48 9.60 -3.69
CA SER A 10 -2.43 9.80 -4.69
C SER A 10 -1.73 8.51 -5.08
N ALA A 11 -1.93 8.09 -6.33
CA ALA A 11 -1.20 6.96 -6.91
C ALA A 11 0.34 7.13 -6.88
N PHE A 12 0.85 8.37 -6.88
CA PHE A 12 2.28 8.63 -6.75
C PHE A 12 2.79 8.33 -5.34
N MET A 13 2.04 8.74 -4.32
CA MET A 13 2.39 8.49 -2.92
C MET A 13 2.32 7.00 -2.58
N ARG A 14 1.28 6.30 -3.05
CA ARG A 14 1.16 4.84 -2.89
C ARG A 14 2.41 4.12 -3.41
N LYS A 15 2.86 4.47 -4.61
CA LYS A 15 4.08 3.90 -5.20
C LYS A 15 5.34 4.19 -4.39
N ILE A 16 5.50 5.38 -3.82
CA ILE A 16 6.64 5.70 -2.94
C ILE A 16 6.61 4.80 -1.70
N LEU A 17 5.46 4.72 -1.03
CA LEU A 17 5.33 4.00 0.23
C LEU A 17 5.44 2.48 0.02
N THR A 18 4.84 1.93 -1.04
CA THR A 18 5.00 0.52 -1.44
C THR A 18 6.48 0.18 -1.65
N ASN A 19 7.25 1.05 -2.31
CA ASN A 19 8.70 0.83 -2.49
C ASN A 19 9.48 0.86 -1.17
N ILE A 20 9.11 1.73 -0.23
CA ILE A 20 9.74 1.79 1.10
C ILE A 20 9.45 0.51 1.88
N LEU A 21 8.19 0.07 1.89
CA LEU A 21 7.76 -1.15 2.58
C LEU A 21 8.40 -2.40 1.96
N ALA A 22 8.47 -2.48 0.63
CA ALA A 22 9.15 -3.57 -0.06
C ALA A 22 10.64 -3.63 0.31
N LYS A 23 11.33 -2.49 0.38
CA LYS A 23 12.73 -2.41 0.83
C LYS A 23 12.91 -2.80 2.30
N ALA A 24 11.89 -2.59 3.13
CA ALA A 24 11.86 -3.03 4.52
C ALA A 24 11.52 -4.53 4.69
N GLY A 25 11.25 -5.25 3.58
CA GLY A 25 10.99 -6.69 3.59
C GLY A 25 9.51 -7.08 3.70
N TYR A 26 8.59 -6.12 3.58
CA TYR A 26 7.16 -6.42 3.51
C TYR A 26 6.76 -6.84 2.10
N THR A 27 6.03 -7.94 2.00
CA THR A 27 5.66 -8.54 0.70
C THR A 27 4.16 -8.62 0.46
N ASP A 28 3.34 -8.40 1.49
CA ASP A 28 1.87 -8.46 1.42
C ASP A 28 1.32 -7.05 1.63
N ILE A 29 1.43 -6.23 0.59
CA ILE A 29 1.00 -4.83 0.55
C ILE A 29 -0.17 -4.75 -0.43
N ILE A 30 -1.29 -4.20 0.04
CA ILE A 30 -2.51 -3.95 -0.72
C ILE A 30 -2.67 -2.44 -0.81
N GLU A 31 -2.81 -1.91 -2.03
CA GLU A 31 -3.08 -0.49 -2.26
C GLU A 31 -4.59 -0.27 -2.38
N ALA A 32 -5.08 0.85 -1.87
CA ALA A 32 -6.45 1.31 -2.08
C ALA A 32 -6.44 2.83 -2.35
N GLU A 33 -7.23 3.27 -3.31
CA GLU A 33 -7.39 4.69 -3.61
C GLU A 33 -8.44 5.35 -2.70
N ASP A 34 -9.44 4.58 -2.27
CA ASP A 34 -10.50 5.02 -1.40
C ASP A 34 -10.98 3.91 -0.44
N GLY A 35 -11.93 4.23 0.43
CA GLY A 35 -12.48 3.29 1.40
C GLY A 35 -13.42 2.24 0.80
N GLU A 36 -13.92 2.43 -0.41
CA GLU A 36 -14.82 1.49 -1.10
C GLU A 36 -14.05 0.42 -1.88
N GLU A 37 -12.82 0.72 -2.32
CA GLU A 37 -11.91 -0.19 -3.03
C GLU A 37 -11.31 -1.28 -2.10
N THR A 38 -11.69 -1.32 -0.82
CA THR A 38 -11.10 -2.18 0.22
C THR A 38 -11.86 -3.49 0.50
N VAL A 39 -12.39 -4.18 -0.53
CA VAL A 39 -13.12 -5.47 -0.43
C VAL A 39 -12.48 -6.63 -1.18
#